data_AF-A0A1Y3EKU3-F1
#
_entry.id   AF-A0A1Y3EKU3-F1
#
_cell.length_a   1.000
_cell.length_b   1.000
_cell.length_c   1.000
_cell.angle_alpha   90.00
_cell.angle_beta   90.00
_cell.angle_gamma   90.00
#
_symmetry.space_group_name_H-M   'P 1'
#
loop_
_entity.id
_entity.type
_entity.pdbx_description
1 polymer ?
#
loop_
_entity_poly.entity_id
_entity_poly.type
_entity_poly.pdbx_seq_one_letter_code
_entity_poly.pdbx_strand_id
1 'polypeptide(L)' 'AVSEEEKAFALGLQVVMLRLLSYLPAPIVYGAIIDTACRLMDDSCGTTGASCLFYDIETFRFRFAFLCLMLK' A
#
# COMPACT_ATOMS: atom_id res chain seq x y z
N ALA A 1 -22.28 20.69 15.05
CA ALA A 1 -21.15 21.58 15.39
C ALA A 1 -20.43 20.97 16.58
N VAL A 2 -19.09 20.94 16.59
CA VAL A 2 -18.28 20.46 17.72
C VAL A 2 -18.01 21.65 18.63
N SER A 3 -18.01 21.44 19.95
CA SER A 3 -17.64 22.48 20.92
C SER A 3 -16.19 22.95 20.70
N GLU A 4 -15.86 24.21 21.01
CA GLU A 4 -14.50 24.73 20.76
C GLU A 4 -13.43 23.99 21.58
N GLU A 5 -13.80 23.46 22.75
CA GLU A 5 -12.95 22.66 23.63
C GLU A 5 -12.64 21.25 23.08
N GLU A 6 -13.53 20.65 22.30
CA GLU A 6 -13.32 19.33 21.68
C GLU A 6 -12.77 19.40 20.26
N LYS A 7 -12.72 20.60 19.66
CA LYS A 7 -12.33 20.81 18.26
C LYS A 7 -10.92 20.35 17.95
N ALA A 8 -9.96 20.62 18.84
CA ALA A 8 -8.58 20.17 18.68
C ALA A 8 -8.46 18.64 18.71
N PHE A 9 -9.23 17.99 19.58
CA PHE A 9 -9.30 16.53 19.66
C PHE A 9 -9.92 15.93 18.40
N ALA A 10 -11.04 16.48 17.92
CA ALA A 10 -11.72 16.04 16.71
C ALA A 10 -10.82 16.16 15.47
N LEU A 11 -10.09 17.27 15.32
CA LEU A 11 -9.12 17.45 14.24
C LEU A 11 -7.96 16.44 14.34
N GLY A 12 -7.44 16.20 15.54
CA GLY A 12 -6.42 15.18 15.76
C GLY A 12 -6.89 13.79 15.34
N LEU A 13 -8.09 13.39 15.74
CA LEU A 13 -8.70 12.11 15.36
C LEU A 13 -8.92 12.02 13.85
N GLN A 14 -9.44 13.08 13.23
CA GLN A 14 -9.63 13.15 11.78
C GLN A 14 -8.30 12.93 11.04
N VAL A 15 -7.23 13.58 11.47
CA VAL A 15 -5.90 13.40 10.87
C VAL A 15 -5.43 11.95 11.06
N VAL A 16 -5.55 11.37 12.25
CA VAL A 16 -5.17 9.97 12.49
C VAL A 16 -5.93 9.03 11.57
N MET A 17 -7.26 9.19 11.44
CA MET A 17 -8.07 8.36 10.54
C MET A 17 -7.63 8.49 9.09
N LEU A 18 -7.44 9.71 8.59
CA LEU A 18 -6.97 9.96 7.22
C LEU A 18 -5.58 9.35 6.97
N ARG A 19 -4.69 9.45 7.96
CA ARG A 19 -3.34 8.88 7.89
C ARG A 19 -3.40 7.36 7.85
N LEU A 20 -4.16 6.71 8.72
CA LEU A 20 -4.31 5.26 8.70
C LEU A 20 -4.86 4.79 7.35
N LEU A 21 -5.90 5.46 6.84
CA LEU A 21 -6.52 5.12 5.56
C LEU A 21 -5.63 5.40 4.34
N SER A 22 -4.59 6.22 4.45
CA SER A 22 -3.69 6.52 3.33
C SER A 22 -2.38 5.74 3.41
N TYR A 23 -1.79 5.68 4.61
CA TYR A 23 -0.47 5.11 4.84
C TYR A 23 -0.47 3.58 4.98
N LEU A 24 -1.56 2.95 5.46
CA LEU A 24 -1.64 1.48 5.42
C LEU A 24 -1.82 0.91 4.01
N PRO A 25 -2.75 1.41 3.17
CA PRO A 25 -2.95 0.80 1.87
C PRO A 25 -1.79 1.01 0.90
N ALA A 26 -1.01 2.09 1.05
CA ALA A 26 0.14 2.34 0.19
C ALA A 26 1.15 1.16 0.15
N PRO A 27 1.72 0.67 1.27
CA PRO A 27 2.62 -0.49 1.26
C PRO A 27 1.91 -1.80 0.90
N ILE A 28 0.63 -1.99 1.25
CA ILE A 28 -0.13 -3.20 0.91
C ILE A 28 -0.29 -3.31 -0.62
N VAL A 29 -0.72 -2.23 -1.26
CA VAL A 29 -0.91 -2.20 -2.71
C VAL A 29 0.44 -2.26 -3.43
N TYR A 30 1.47 -1.58 -2.91
CA TYR A 30 2.82 -1.67 -3.44
C TYR A 30 3.34 -3.11 -3.43
N GLY A 31 3.17 -3.82 -2.30
CA GLY A 31 3.50 -5.25 -2.18
C GLY A 31 2.73 -6.10 -3.19
N ALA A 32 1.42 -5.91 -3.31
CA ALA A 32 0.60 -6.65 -4.26
C ALA A 32 1.05 -6.44 -5.72
N ILE A 33 1.44 -5.22 -6.10
CA ILE A 33 1.97 -4.95 -7.45
C ILE A 33 3.29 -5.70 -7.67
N ILE A 34 4.19 -5.71 -6.69
CA ILE A 34 5.44 -6.48 -6.75
C ILE A 34 5.14 -7.95 -6.97
N ASP A 35 4.19 -8.52 -6.20
CA ASP A 35 3.80 -9.92 -6.33
C ASP A 35 3.27 -10.22 -7.74
N THR A 36 2.49 -9.30 -8.34
CA THR A 36 2.01 -9.47 -9.73
C THR A 36 3.10 -9.37 -10.80
N ALA A 37 4.22 -8.71 -10.48
CA ALA A 37 5.37 -8.59 -11.35
C ALA A 37 6.46 -9.63 -11.04
N CYS A 38 6.20 -10.56 -10.11
CA CYS A 38 7.20 -11.49 -9.64
C CYS A 38 7.65 -12.47 -10.73
N ARG A 39 8.97 -12.65 -10.86
CA ARG A 39 9.63 -13.58 -11.77
C ARG A 39 10.24 -14.78 -11.03
N LEU A 40 10.71 -14.56 -9.81
CA LEU A 40 11.30 -15.59 -8.95
C LEU A 40 10.69 -15.52 -7.56
N MET A 41 10.00 -16.59 -7.15
CA MET A 41 9.49 -16.75 -5.79
C MET A 41 10.49 -17.49 -4.91
N ASP A 42 10.50 -17.15 -3.63
CA ASP A 42 11.19 -17.89 -2.58
C ASP A 42 10.28 -18.99 -2.03
N ASP A 43 10.81 -20.22 -2.04
CA ASP A 43 10.18 -21.41 -1.48
C ASP A 43 10.96 -21.96 -0.27
N SER A 44 11.90 -21.18 0.28
CA SER A 44 12.84 -21.62 1.32
C SER A 44 12.15 -22.05 2.63
N CYS A 45 10.91 -21.62 2.87
CA CYS A 45 10.14 -21.98 4.06
C CYS A 45 9.21 -23.20 3.84
N GLY A 46 9.38 -23.96 2.75
CA GLY A 46 8.51 -25.11 2.43
C GLY A 46 7.05 -24.72 2.11
N THR A 47 6.79 -23.42 2.02
CA THR A 47 5.50 -22.83 1.64
C THR A 47 5.70 -22.24 0.26
N THR A 48 5.03 -22.82 -0.75
CA THR A 48 5.17 -22.33 -2.13
C THR A 48 4.66 -20.90 -2.21
N GLY A 49 5.52 -19.99 -2.69
CA GLY A 49 5.17 -18.59 -2.90
C GLY A 49 5.18 -17.70 -1.66
N ALA A 50 6.09 -17.94 -0.70
CA ALA A 50 6.16 -17.19 0.54
C ALA A 50 6.60 -15.72 0.35
N SER A 51 7.52 -15.44 -0.58
CA SER A 51 7.94 -14.07 -0.90
C SER A 51 8.51 -13.96 -2.31
N CYS A 52 8.50 -12.76 -2.90
CA CYS A 52 9.13 -12.51 -4.19
C CYS A 52 10.61 -12.12 -4.02
N LEU A 53 11.53 -12.86 -4.66
CA LEU A 53 12.97 -12.55 -4.68
C LEU A 53 13.34 -11.60 -5.81
N PHE A 54 12.76 -11.79 -6.98
CA PHE A 54 13.07 -11.01 -8.16
C PHE A 54 11.79 -10.74 -8.96
N TYR A 55 11.55 -9.46 -9.25
CA TYR A 55 10.39 -9.00 -10.00
C TYR A 55 10.82 -8.27 -11.28
N ASP A 56 9.92 -8.24 -12.25
CA ASP A 56 10.11 -7.55 -13.52
C ASP A 56 9.85 -6.04 -13.37
N ILE A 57 10.90 -5.25 -13.57
CA ILE A 57 10.86 -3.79 -13.36
C ILE A 57 9.92 -3.11 -14.38
N GLU A 58 9.85 -3.59 -15.62
CA GLU A 58 9.01 -2.99 -16.66
C GLU A 58 7.52 -3.20 -16.34
N THR A 59 7.16 -4.43 -16.01
CA THR A 59 5.80 -4.80 -15.59
C THR A 59 5.37 -4.05 -14.35
N PHE A 60 6.26 -3.96 -13.34
CA PHE A 60 6.02 -3.18 -12.12
C PHE A 60 5.73 -1.72 -12.44
N ARG A 61 6.57 -1.08 -13.28
CA ARG A 61 6.42 0.35 -13.66
C ARG A 61 5.09 0.63 -14.33
N PHE A 62 4.68 -0.20 -15.29
CA PHE A 62 3.40 0.01 -16.00
C PHE A 62 2.20 -0.16 -15.07
N ARG A 63 2.20 -1.19 -14.21
CA ARG A 63 1.11 -1.44 -13.25
C ARG A 63 1.02 -0.33 -12.19
N PHE A 64 2.15 0.10 -11.66
CA PHE A 64 2.22 1.19 -10.69
C PHE A 64 1.76 2.52 -11.30
N ALA A 65 2.23 2.86 -12.51
CA ALA A 65 1.80 4.05 -13.22
C ALA A 65 0.28 4.04 -13.51
N PHE A 66 -0.26 2.91 -13.96
CA PHE A 66 -1.69 2.74 -14.18
C PHE A 66 -2.50 2.98 -12.89
N LEU A 67 -2.06 2.40 -11.76
CA LEU A 67 -2.71 2.63 -10.47
C LEU A 67 -2.67 4.11 -10.07
N CYS A 68 -1.50 4.77 -10.17
CA CYS A 68 -1.37 6.19 -9.84
C CYS A 68 -2.26 7.07 -10.71
N LEU A 69 -2.46 6.72 -11.97
CA LEU A 69 -3.38 7.43 -12.87
C LEU A 69 -4.85 7.22 -12.50
N MET A 70 -5.22 6.05 -11.98
CA MET A 70 -6.60 5.76 -11.54
C MET A 70 -6.95 6.37 -10.19
N LEU A 71 -5.95 6.56 -9.31
CA LEU A 71 -6.12 7.17 -7.98
C LEU A 71 -5.97 8.69 -7.97
N LYS A 72 -5.57 9.27 -9.11
CA LYS A 72 -5.42 10.71 -9.30
C LYS A 72 -6.71 11.34 -9.81
#